data_AF-A0A7U8GRN4-F1
#
_entry.id   AF-A0A7U8GRN4-F1
#
_cell.length_a   1.000
_cell.length_b   1.000
_cell.length_c   1.000
_cell.angle_alpha   90.00
_cell.angle_beta   90.00
_cell.angle_gamma   90.00
#
_symmetry.space_group_name_H-M   'P 1'
#
loop_
_entity.id
_entity.type
_entity.pdbx_description
1 polymer ?
#
loop_
_entity_poly.entity_id
_entity_poly.type
_entity_poly.pdbx_seq_one_letter_code
_entity_poly.pdbx_strand_id
1 'polypeptide(L)'
;MALYVYDHGYRIQTPKDSLFPKRGVNSLKESRASHRSADVEDKLHADGEKFVIPAPDKGPENSDNASRAYASISSEQEYESDSTASLTVSHLMVSPVHTIPPYTPISTAWKRMDSLNISHLIVCEEDQRPLGLISKTDLLEAGPSSVTQVKEIYSQKLIAAAPETRVQDVAINFIENDINSIPVVDKDDKVVGIVCRTDLLRLLVSGPHLERWV
;
A
#
# COMPACT_ATOMS: atom_id res chain seq x y z
N MET A 1 1.90 14.07 5.69
CA MET A 1 0.96 14.55 4.63
C MET A 1 1.70 15.43 3.62
N ALA A 2 2.19 14.83 2.54
CA ALA A 2 2.44 15.54 1.28
C ALA A 2 2.61 14.51 0.13
N LEU A 3 1.64 13.61 -0.04
CA LEU A 3 1.56 12.91 -1.32
C LEU A 3 0.92 13.85 -2.34
N TYR A 4 1.43 13.78 -3.56
CA TYR A 4 0.97 14.56 -4.69
C TYR A 4 0.06 13.70 -5.55
N VAL A 5 -0.98 14.32 -6.09
CA VAL A 5 -1.83 13.64 -7.06
C VAL A 5 -1.55 14.25 -8.41
N TYR A 6 -1.30 13.42 -9.42
CA TYR A 6 -1.24 13.87 -10.79
C TYR A 6 -2.40 13.27 -11.59
N ASP A 7 -2.87 14.08 -12.52
CA ASP A 7 -3.86 13.70 -13.52
C ASP A 7 -3.37 14.22 -14.87
N HIS A 8 -3.26 13.33 -15.86
CA HIS A 8 -2.71 13.65 -17.19
C HIS A 8 -1.31 14.32 -17.14
N GLY A 9 -0.50 13.93 -16.15
CA GLY A 9 0.85 14.46 -15.96
C GLY A 9 0.96 15.86 -15.35
N TYR A 10 -0.14 16.41 -14.84
CA TYR A 10 -0.14 17.65 -14.06
C TYR A 10 -0.48 17.38 -12.61
N ARG A 11 0.29 18.00 -11.71
CA ARG A 11 0.02 17.96 -10.29
C ARG A 11 -1.25 18.77 -9.98
N ILE A 12 -2.22 18.12 -9.35
CA ILE A 12 -3.50 18.72 -9.00
C ILE A 12 -3.67 18.80 -7.48
N GLN A 13 -4.35 19.84 -7.02
CA GLN A 13 -4.77 19.99 -5.63
C GLN A 13 -6.18 19.43 -5.45
N THR A 14 -6.35 18.13 -5.69
CA THR A 14 -7.62 17.44 -5.50
C THR A 14 -7.54 16.54 -4.28
N PRO A 15 -8.53 16.54 -3.38
CA PRO A 15 -8.56 15.62 -2.24
C PRO A 15 -8.46 14.17 -2.72
N LYS A 16 -7.50 13.40 -2.16
CA LYS A 16 -7.23 12.00 -2.54
C LYS A 16 -8.48 11.12 -2.54
N ASP A 17 -9.37 11.32 -1.57
CA ASP A 17 -10.58 10.53 -1.37
C ASP A 17 -11.58 10.65 -2.54
N SER A 18 -11.49 11.73 -3.33
CA SER A 18 -12.32 11.93 -4.52
C SER A 18 -11.81 11.18 -5.75
N LEU A 19 -10.54 10.78 -5.79
CA LEU A 19 -9.90 10.16 -6.95
C LEU A 19 -9.66 8.66 -6.78
N PHE A 20 -9.53 8.19 -5.53
CA PHE A 20 -9.32 6.79 -5.18
C PHE A 20 -10.39 6.36 -4.16
N PRO A 21 -11.56 5.88 -4.62
CA PRO A 21 -12.62 5.47 -3.72
C PRO A 21 -12.20 4.23 -2.91
N LYS A 22 -12.36 4.30 -1.60
CA LYS A 22 -12.05 3.19 -0.68
C LYS A 22 -12.94 1.98 -1.02
N ARG A 23 -12.33 0.86 -1.43
CA ARG A 23 -13.04 -0.43 -1.46
C ARG A 23 -13.07 -1.01 -0.05
N GLY A 24 -14.10 -0.67 0.71
CA GLY A 24 -14.47 -1.40 1.91
C GLY A 24 -15.33 -2.62 1.57
N VAL A 25 -15.42 -3.57 2.51
CA VAL A 25 -16.35 -4.74 2.44
C VAL A 25 -17.80 -4.34 2.11
N ASN A 26 -18.21 -3.09 2.39
CA ASN A 26 -19.52 -2.53 2.03
C ASN A 26 -19.70 -2.18 0.53
N SER A 27 -18.67 -2.33 -0.32
CA SER A 27 -18.73 -2.00 -1.76
C SER A 27 -18.97 -3.21 -2.67
N LEU A 28 -19.16 -4.40 -2.12
CA LEU A 28 -19.53 -5.59 -2.91
C LEU A 28 -21.04 -5.53 -3.23
N LYS A 29 -21.38 -5.47 -4.52
CA LYS A 29 -22.72 -5.88 -4.97
C LYS A 29 -22.92 -7.33 -4.53
N GLU A 30 -24.00 -7.58 -3.79
CA GLU A 30 -24.39 -8.91 -3.33
C GLU A 30 -24.28 -9.94 -4.46
N SER A 31 -23.52 -11.01 -4.20
CA SER A 31 -23.48 -12.17 -5.07
C SER A 31 -24.85 -12.86 -5.01
N ARG A 32 -25.56 -12.93 -6.15
CA ARG A 32 -26.89 -13.58 -6.29
C ARG A 32 -26.89 -15.11 -6.08
N ALA A 33 -25.81 -15.69 -5.55
CA ALA A 33 -25.64 -17.14 -5.46
C ALA A 33 -25.76 -17.75 -4.04
N SER A 34 -25.92 -16.96 -2.98
CA SER A 34 -25.91 -17.48 -1.59
C SER A 34 -27.29 -17.83 -1.01
N HIS A 35 -28.39 -17.58 -1.72
CA HIS A 35 -29.75 -17.76 -1.17
C HIS A 35 -30.26 -19.21 -1.09
N ARG A 36 -29.45 -20.24 -1.36
CA ARG A 36 -29.91 -21.65 -1.25
C ARG A 36 -29.42 -22.40 -0.01
N SER A 37 -28.49 -21.85 0.76
CA SER A 37 -27.92 -22.55 1.93
C SER A 37 -28.40 -22.00 3.28
N ALA A 38 -28.86 -20.74 3.32
CA ALA A 38 -29.20 -20.06 4.58
C ALA A 38 -30.50 -20.58 5.24
N ASP A 39 -31.39 -21.22 4.48
CA ASP A 39 -32.69 -21.70 5.01
C ASP A 39 -32.61 -23.05 5.74
N VAL A 40 -31.46 -23.74 5.72
CA VAL A 40 -31.32 -25.09 6.31
C VAL A 40 -30.76 -25.06 7.73
N GLU A 41 -29.97 -24.04 8.08
CA GLU A 41 -29.33 -23.94 9.40
C GLU A 41 -30.29 -23.44 10.49
N ASP A 42 -31.38 -22.75 10.12
CA ASP A 42 -32.31 -22.11 11.06
C ASP A 42 -33.37 -23.05 11.68
N LYS A 43 -33.23 -24.38 11.47
CA LYS A 43 -34.19 -25.39 11.98
C LYS A 43 -33.61 -26.40 12.98
N LEU A 44 -32.40 -26.18 13.50
CA LEU A 44 -31.83 -27.00 14.56
C LEU A 44 -31.68 -26.19 15.85
N HIS A 45 -32.82 -25.81 16.45
CA HIS A 45 -32.88 -25.46 17.86
C HIS A 45 -33.85 -26.40 18.57
N ALA A 46 -33.28 -27.39 19.26
CA ALA A 46 -33.96 -28.10 20.34
C ALA A 46 -32.94 -28.49 21.41
N ASP A 47 -33.15 -27.92 22.59
CA ASP A 47 -32.69 -28.31 23.93
C ASP A 47 -31.22 -28.67 24.17
N GLY A 48 -30.53 -27.81 24.93
CA GLY A 48 -29.27 -28.16 25.59
C GLY A 48 -28.47 -26.97 26.08
N GLU A 49 -28.67 -26.59 27.34
CA GLU A 49 -27.79 -25.81 28.22
C GLU A 49 -27.28 -24.44 27.73
N LYS A 50 -27.86 -23.37 28.29
CA LYS A 50 -27.28 -22.02 28.24
C LYS A 50 -25.95 -22.02 29.00
N PHE A 51 -24.85 -21.80 28.29
CA PHE A 51 -23.54 -21.55 28.87
C PHE A 51 -23.59 -20.23 29.67
N VAL A 52 -23.53 -20.34 31.01
CA VAL A 52 -23.44 -19.18 31.91
C VAL A 52 -21.97 -18.84 32.12
N ILE A 53 -21.56 -17.63 31.69
CA ILE A 53 -20.24 -17.10 31.97
C ILE A 53 -20.18 -16.75 33.46
N PRO A 54 -19.29 -17.36 34.27
CA PRO A 54 -19.16 -16.99 35.67
C PRO A 54 -18.69 -15.54 35.77
N ALA A 55 -19.30 -14.75 36.66
CA ALA A 55 -18.79 -13.42 36.98
C ALA A 55 -17.36 -13.56 37.53
N PRO A 56 -16.44 -12.62 37.23
CA PRO A 56 -15.08 -12.68 37.74
C PRO A 56 -15.14 -12.65 39.27
N ASP A 57 -14.50 -13.64 39.90
CA ASP A 57 -14.38 -13.70 41.35
C ASP A 57 -13.69 -12.41 41.83
N LYS A 58 -14.28 -11.72 42.81
CA LYS A 58 -13.65 -10.54 43.40
C LYS A 58 -12.45 -11.02 44.19
N GLY A 59 -11.30 -11.05 43.53
CA GLY A 59 -10.01 -11.27 44.17
C GLY A 59 -9.77 -10.28 45.31
N PRO A 60 -8.85 -10.60 46.25
CA PRO A 60 -8.69 -9.86 47.49
C PRO A 60 -8.44 -8.37 47.22
N GLU A 61 -9.20 -7.51 47.90
CA GLU A 61 -9.04 -6.05 47.87
C GLU A 61 -7.63 -5.69 48.37
N ASN A 62 -6.70 -5.45 47.45
CA ASN A 62 -5.45 -4.77 47.73
C ASN A 62 -5.13 -3.84 46.56
N SER A 63 -5.66 -2.62 46.63
CA SER A 63 -5.77 -1.65 45.53
C SER A 63 -4.44 -1.07 45.03
N ASP A 64 -3.33 -1.29 45.74
CA ASP A 64 -2.13 -0.48 45.49
C ASP A 64 -0.98 -1.26 44.86
N ASN A 65 -0.86 -2.56 45.11
CA ASN A 65 0.33 -3.31 44.70
C ASN A 65 0.25 -3.81 43.25
N ALA A 66 -0.92 -4.30 42.82
CA ALA A 66 -1.13 -4.71 41.43
C ALA A 66 -1.09 -3.50 40.49
N SER A 67 -1.72 -2.39 40.87
CA SER A 67 -1.70 -1.13 40.12
C SER A 67 -0.28 -0.58 39.98
N ARG A 68 0.56 -0.69 41.01
CA ARG A 68 1.98 -0.29 40.96
C ARG A 68 2.85 -1.25 40.17
N ALA A 69 2.57 -2.56 40.19
CA ALA A 69 3.25 -3.54 39.36
C ALA A 69 2.91 -3.35 37.87
N TYR A 70 1.63 -3.08 37.54
CA TYR A 70 1.23 -2.72 36.19
C TYR A 70 1.83 -1.37 35.78
N ALA A 71 1.84 -0.36 36.67
CA ALA A 71 2.46 0.93 36.39
C ALA A 71 3.99 0.83 36.20
N SER A 72 4.69 0.00 36.97
CA SER A 72 6.13 -0.21 36.83
C SER A 72 6.48 -0.98 35.55
N ILE A 73 5.66 -1.95 35.15
CA ILE A 73 5.81 -2.64 33.85
C ILE A 73 5.47 -1.67 32.70
N SER A 74 4.51 -0.76 32.90
CA SER A 74 4.13 0.26 31.92
C SER A 74 5.18 1.36 31.78
N SER A 75 5.95 1.65 32.85
CA SER A 75 7.04 2.62 32.82
C SER A 75 8.39 2.03 32.38
N GLU A 76 8.64 0.74 32.61
CA GLU A 76 9.86 0.04 32.14
C GLU A 76 9.73 -0.53 30.72
N GLN A 77 8.53 -0.46 30.12
CA GLN A 77 8.31 -0.52 28.68
C GLN A 77 7.99 0.86 28.09
N GLU A 78 8.66 1.90 28.58
CA GLU A 78 9.09 2.92 27.62
C GLU A 78 10.00 2.18 26.64
N TYR A 79 9.43 1.71 25.52
CA TYR A 79 10.20 1.32 24.36
C TYR A 79 11.29 2.38 24.23
N GLU A 80 12.54 1.96 24.42
CA GLU A 80 13.71 2.68 23.96
C GLU A 80 13.46 2.95 22.48
N SER A 81 12.78 4.06 22.24
CA SER A 81 12.56 4.71 20.95
C SER A 81 13.85 5.43 20.62
N ASP A 82 14.95 4.71 20.78
CA ASP A 82 16.28 5.19 20.50
C ASP A 82 16.39 5.22 18.98
N SER A 83 16.17 6.41 18.42
CA SER A 83 16.55 6.78 17.06
C SER A 83 15.88 6.00 15.90
N THR A 84 14.55 5.84 15.89
CA THR A 84 13.90 5.80 14.57
C THR A 84 13.98 7.19 13.95
N ALA A 85 15.17 7.57 13.47
CA ALA A 85 15.33 8.64 12.50
C ALA A 85 14.22 8.41 11.47
N SER A 86 13.31 9.38 11.33
CA SER A 86 12.06 9.18 10.61
C SER A 86 12.38 8.66 9.20
N LEU A 87 12.20 7.36 8.97
CA LEU A 87 12.57 6.73 7.70
C LEU A 87 11.79 7.43 6.60
N THR A 88 12.53 8.04 5.68
CA THR A 88 11.97 8.72 4.52
C THR A 88 11.97 7.80 3.31
N VAL A 89 11.13 8.13 2.35
CA VAL A 89 11.00 7.44 1.08
C VAL A 89 12.34 7.34 0.35
N SER A 90 13.18 8.36 0.42
CA SER A 90 14.51 8.36 -0.21
C SER A 90 15.42 7.22 0.25
N HIS A 91 15.27 6.76 1.50
CA HIS A 91 16.07 5.65 2.02
C HIS A 91 15.54 4.29 1.54
N LEU A 92 14.24 4.19 1.24
CA LEU A 92 13.58 2.93 0.88
C LEU A 92 13.44 2.73 -0.63
N MET A 93 13.28 3.82 -1.37
CA MET A 93 12.90 3.76 -2.78
C MET A 93 13.96 3.07 -3.64
N VAL A 94 13.49 2.43 -4.70
CA VAL A 94 14.39 1.96 -5.76
C VAL A 94 14.71 3.14 -6.67
N SER A 95 16.01 3.40 -6.85
CA SER A 95 16.54 4.47 -7.71
C SER A 95 17.86 4.03 -8.36
N PRO A 96 18.13 4.37 -9.64
CA PRO A 96 17.21 5.02 -10.58
C PRO A 96 16.07 4.07 -11.00
N VAL A 97 14.88 4.62 -11.20
CA VAL A 97 13.71 3.83 -11.61
C VAL A 97 13.66 3.63 -13.13
N HIS A 98 13.22 2.46 -13.56
CA HIS A 98 12.95 2.18 -14.96
C HIS A 98 11.66 2.86 -15.43
N THR A 99 11.80 3.74 -16.41
CA THR A 99 10.69 4.45 -17.07
C THR A 99 10.56 4.04 -18.53
N ILE A 100 9.37 4.26 -19.09
CA ILE A 100 9.07 4.05 -20.51
C ILE A 100 8.31 5.25 -21.09
N PRO A 101 8.56 5.60 -22.36
CA PRO A 101 7.72 6.57 -23.06
C PRO A 101 6.31 6.05 -23.35
N PRO A 102 5.28 6.92 -23.47
CA PRO A 102 3.89 6.51 -23.70
C PRO A 102 3.69 5.81 -25.05
N TYR A 103 4.48 6.14 -26.07
CA TYR A 103 4.44 5.53 -27.40
C TYR A 103 5.12 4.15 -27.49
N THR A 104 5.67 3.64 -26.38
CA THR A 104 6.29 2.31 -26.33
C THR A 104 5.23 1.23 -26.58
N PRO A 105 5.49 0.23 -27.44
CA PRO A 105 4.59 -0.91 -27.62
C PRO A 105 4.48 -1.76 -26.35
N ILE A 106 3.28 -2.29 -26.08
CA ILE A 106 3.00 -3.20 -24.94
C ILE A 106 3.97 -4.37 -24.90
N SER A 107 4.24 -5.00 -26.04
CA SER A 107 5.21 -6.09 -26.14
C SER A 107 6.63 -5.73 -25.72
N THR A 108 7.03 -4.47 -25.91
CA THR A 108 8.34 -3.98 -25.45
C THR A 108 8.32 -3.70 -23.95
N ALA A 109 7.25 -3.11 -23.44
CA ALA A 109 7.05 -2.90 -22.00
C ALA A 109 7.02 -4.24 -21.24
N TRP A 110 6.35 -5.25 -21.79
CA TRP A 110 6.30 -6.61 -21.25
C TRP A 110 7.69 -7.24 -21.15
N LYS A 111 8.45 -7.22 -22.26
CA LYS A 111 9.82 -7.75 -22.28
C LYS A 111 10.72 -7.03 -21.27
N ARG A 112 10.56 -5.71 -21.10
CA ARG A 112 11.28 -4.95 -20.07
C ARG A 112 10.92 -5.43 -18.66
N MET A 113 9.63 -5.57 -18.34
CA MET A 113 9.20 -6.08 -17.04
C MET A 113 9.71 -7.48 -16.75
N ASP A 114 9.67 -8.37 -17.76
CA ASP A 114 10.10 -9.76 -17.63
C ASP A 114 11.61 -9.88 -17.43
N SER A 115 12.40 -9.19 -18.26
CA SER A 115 13.87 -9.20 -18.18
C SER A 115 14.42 -8.57 -16.91
N LEU A 116 13.79 -7.52 -16.41
CA LEU A 116 14.20 -6.84 -15.18
C LEU A 116 13.55 -7.46 -13.92
N ASN A 117 12.66 -8.44 -14.09
CA ASN A 117 11.87 -9.05 -13.03
C ASN A 117 11.14 -8.02 -12.14
N ILE A 118 10.54 -7.02 -12.77
CA ILE A 118 9.77 -5.95 -12.12
C ILE A 118 8.29 -6.05 -12.50
N SER A 119 7.42 -5.55 -11.61
CA SER A 119 5.96 -5.62 -11.81
C SER A 119 5.34 -4.30 -12.25
N HIS A 120 6.09 -3.20 -12.19
CA HIS A 120 5.58 -1.85 -12.47
C HIS A 120 6.59 -1.07 -13.30
N LEU A 121 6.09 -0.25 -14.21
CA LEU A 121 6.85 0.73 -14.98
C LEU A 121 6.14 2.07 -14.87
N ILE A 122 6.93 3.13 -14.74
CA ILE A 122 6.40 4.50 -14.78
C ILE A 122 6.44 4.97 -16.24
N VAL A 123 5.32 5.51 -16.70
CA VAL A 123 5.20 6.11 -18.02
C VAL A 123 5.55 7.59 -17.89
N CYS A 124 6.59 8.03 -18.59
CA CYS A 124 7.07 9.41 -18.54
C CYS A 124 7.26 9.99 -19.95
N GLU A 125 7.23 11.32 -20.04
CA GLU A 125 7.75 12.04 -21.20
C GLU A 125 9.29 12.06 -21.20
N GLU A 126 9.89 12.61 -22.27
CA GLU A 126 11.35 12.70 -22.44
C GLU A 126 12.04 13.50 -21.31
N ASP A 127 11.33 14.44 -20.68
CA ASP A 127 11.80 15.31 -19.59
C ASP A 127 11.68 14.66 -18.18
N GLN A 128 11.35 13.36 -18.10
CA GLN A 128 11.05 12.63 -16.87
C GLN A 128 9.76 13.08 -16.14
N ARG A 129 8.87 13.82 -16.82
CA ARG A 129 7.56 14.15 -16.26
C ARG A 129 6.69 12.89 -16.18
N PRO A 130 6.12 12.55 -15.00
CA PRO A 130 5.27 11.37 -14.85
C PRO A 130 3.94 11.58 -15.55
N LEU A 131 3.62 10.74 -16.53
CA LEU A 131 2.28 10.69 -17.13
C LEU A 131 1.39 9.67 -16.46
N GLY A 132 1.98 8.57 -16.00
CA GLY A 132 1.21 7.42 -15.53
C GLY A 132 2.02 6.26 -15.00
N LEU A 133 1.29 5.22 -14.64
CA LEU A 133 1.84 3.95 -14.16
C LEU A 133 1.21 2.81 -14.97
N ILE A 134 2.02 1.79 -15.26
CA ILE A 134 1.54 0.53 -15.82
C ILE A 134 2.08 -0.65 -15.04
N SER A 135 1.21 -1.61 -14.77
CA SER A 135 1.51 -2.84 -14.03
C SER A 135 1.60 -4.05 -14.96
N LYS A 136 2.20 -5.13 -14.45
CA LYS A 136 2.26 -6.42 -15.15
C LYS A 136 0.85 -6.98 -15.43
N THR A 137 -0.11 -6.71 -14.54
CA THR A 137 -1.51 -7.09 -14.72
C THR A 137 -2.13 -6.37 -15.91
N ASP A 138 -1.91 -5.06 -16.04
CA ASP A 138 -2.44 -4.27 -17.16
C ASP A 138 -1.89 -4.77 -18.51
N LEU A 139 -0.59 -5.10 -18.55
CA LEU A 139 0.04 -5.67 -19.75
C LEU A 139 -0.45 -7.09 -20.07
N LEU A 140 -0.77 -7.89 -19.05
CA LEU A 140 -1.36 -9.22 -19.23
C LEU A 140 -2.76 -9.12 -19.84
N GLU A 141 -3.60 -8.24 -19.30
CA GLU A 141 -4.97 -8.02 -19.78
C GLU A 141 -4.99 -7.49 -21.22
N ALA A 142 -4.07 -6.59 -21.57
CA ALA A 142 -3.96 -6.06 -22.92
C ALA A 142 -3.28 -7.00 -23.93
N GLY A 143 -2.72 -8.13 -23.45
CA GLY A 143 -2.00 -9.10 -24.26
C GLY A 143 -0.50 -8.77 -24.39
N PRO A 144 0.38 -9.59 -23.78
CA PRO A 144 1.84 -9.37 -23.80
C PRO A 144 2.50 -9.25 -25.18
N SER A 145 1.87 -9.80 -26.22
CA SER A 145 2.36 -9.75 -27.59
C SER A 145 1.75 -8.61 -28.41
N SER A 146 0.94 -7.75 -27.81
CA SER A 146 0.28 -6.66 -28.49
C SER A 146 1.27 -5.61 -29.02
N VAL A 147 0.98 -5.10 -30.20
CA VAL A 147 1.70 -3.99 -30.85
C VAL A 147 1.10 -2.62 -30.48
N THR A 148 -0.03 -2.62 -29.78
CA THR A 148 -0.67 -1.42 -29.25
C THR A 148 0.28 -0.65 -28.34
N GLN A 149 0.12 0.67 -28.29
CA GLN A 149 0.97 1.54 -27.47
C GLN A 149 0.51 1.55 -26.02
N VAL A 150 1.46 1.66 -25.10
CA VAL A 150 1.20 1.78 -23.66
C VAL A 150 0.26 2.95 -23.37
N LYS A 151 0.32 4.03 -24.18
CA LYS A 151 -0.52 5.22 -24.03
C LYS A 151 -2.03 4.95 -23.93
N GLU A 152 -2.48 3.82 -24.45
CA GLU A 152 -3.89 3.45 -24.54
C GLU A 152 -4.42 2.78 -23.27
N ILE A 153 -3.54 2.27 -22.41
CA ILE A 153 -3.91 1.43 -21.27
C ILE A 153 -3.34 1.88 -19.92
N TYR A 154 -2.35 2.78 -19.90
CA TYR A 154 -1.75 3.20 -18.63
C TYR A 154 -2.74 4.01 -17.77
N SER A 155 -2.58 3.92 -16.45
CA SER A 155 -3.35 4.77 -15.52
C SER A 155 -2.81 6.19 -15.54
N GLN A 156 -3.63 7.14 -15.99
CA GLN A 156 -3.31 8.58 -16.02
C GLN A 156 -3.36 9.25 -14.64
N LYS A 157 -4.02 8.59 -13.68
CA LYS A 157 -4.11 9.06 -12.30
C LYS A 157 -3.04 8.35 -11.47
N LEU A 158 -2.20 9.13 -10.83
CA LEU A 158 -1.09 8.63 -10.02
C LEU A 158 -0.96 9.43 -8.73
N ILE A 159 -0.74 8.69 -7.64
CA ILE A 159 -0.30 9.27 -6.37
C ILE A 159 1.22 9.14 -6.33
N ALA A 160 1.91 10.25 -6.12
CA ALA A 160 3.36 10.31 -6.02
C ALA A 160 3.79 10.80 -4.62
N ALA A 161 5.00 10.45 -4.22
CA ALA A 161 5.63 10.91 -2.99
C ALA A 161 6.83 11.81 -3.30
N ALA A 162 7.16 12.72 -2.39
CA ALA A 162 8.47 13.37 -2.37
C ALA A 162 9.52 12.47 -1.68
N PRO A 163 10.83 12.58 -2.00
CA PRO A 163 11.90 11.83 -1.33
C PRO A 163 11.88 11.96 0.20
N GLU A 164 11.50 13.12 0.71
CA GLU A 164 11.43 13.45 2.14
C GLU A 164 10.14 12.94 2.81
N THR A 165 9.20 12.38 2.03
CA THR A 165 7.95 11.82 2.56
C THR A 165 8.27 10.68 3.52
N ARG A 166 7.53 10.60 4.63
CA ARG A 166 7.70 9.51 5.60
C ARG A 166 7.25 8.18 5.00
N VAL A 167 8.00 7.11 5.25
CA VAL A 167 7.61 5.75 4.83
C VAL A 167 6.24 5.36 5.39
N GLN A 168 5.91 5.81 6.61
CA GLN A 168 4.60 5.61 7.23
C GLN A 168 3.45 6.19 6.39
N ASP A 169 3.61 7.40 5.84
CA ASP A 169 2.60 8.03 4.99
C ASP A 169 2.37 7.20 3.72
N VAL A 170 3.44 6.66 3.13
CA VAL A 170 3.35 5.76 1.95
C VAL A 170 2.66 4.45 2.30
N ALA A 171 3.02 3.82 3.42
CA ALA A 171 2.42 2.57 3.87
C ALA A 171 0.90 2.70 4.11
N ILE A 172 0.46 3.80 4.74
CA ILE A 172 -0.96 4.10 4.92
C ILE A 172 -1.66 4.18 3.56
N ASN A 173 -1.05 4.84 2.56
CA ASN A 173 -1.69 5.01 1.26
C ASN A 173 -1.75 3.74 0.42
N PHE A 174 -0.81 2.79 0.59
CA PHE A 174 -0.96 1.47 0.01
C PHE A 174 -2.18 0.73 0.56
N ILE A 175 -2.45 0.85 1.86
CA ILE A 175 -3.59 0.18 2.50
C ILE A 175 -4.90 0.89 2.14
N GLU A 176 -4.95 2.21 2.29
CA GLU A 176 -6.20 2.98 2.15
C GLU A 176 -6.71 3.06 0.71
N ASN A 177 -5.80 3.18 -0.27
CA ASN A 177 -6.16 3.42 -1.67
C ASN A 177 -6.01 2.17 -2.55
N ASP A 178 -5.64 1.04 -1.96
CA ASP A 178 -5.31 -0.22 -2.64
C ASP A 178 -4.29 -0.05 -3.80
N ILE A 179 -3.27 0.77 -3.56
CA ILE A 179 -2.21 1.03 -4.53
C ILE A 179 -1.05 0.07 -4.24
N ASN A 180 -0.38 -0.42 -5.29
CA ASN A 180 0.74 -1.36 -5.16
C ASN A 180 2.11 -0.69 -5.29
N SER A 181 2.17 0.46 -5.94
CA SER A 181 3.39 1.24 -6.11
C SER A 181 3.11 2.74 -6.21
N ILE A 182 4.04 3.53 -5.69
CA ILE A 182 3.98 5.00 -5.65
C ILE A 182 5.28 5.53 -6.28
N PRO A 183 5.19 6.25 -7.42
CA PRO A 183 6.30 7.02 -7.96
C PRO A 183 6.84 8.03 -6.96
N VAL A 184 8.15 8.26 -6.99
CA VAL A 184 8.82 9.31 -6.23
C VAL A 184 9.25 10.41 -7.18
N VAL A 185 8.85 11.64 -6.89
CA VAL A 185 9.09 12.82 -7.72
C VAL A 185 9.85 13.89 -6.95
N ASP A 186 10.79 14.56 -7.61
CA ASP A 186 11.54 15.66 -7.03
C ASP A 186 10.74 16.98 -7.01
N LYS A 187 11.43 18.07 -6.67
CA LYS A 187 10.84 19.41 -6.57
C LYS A 187 10.49 20.01 -7.94
N ASP A 188 11.05 19.48 -9.01
CA ASP A 188 10.83 19.90 -10.40
C ASP A 188 9.78 19.01 -11.10
N ASP A 189 9.02 18.22 -10.34
CA ASP A 189 8.03 17.25 -10.81
C ASP A 189 8.60 16.15 -11.72
N LYS A 190 9.90 15.81 -11.55
CA LYS A 190 10.55 14.72 -12.29
C LYS A 190 10.63 13.45 -11.48
N VAL A 191 10.44 12.32 -12.14
CA VAL A 191 10.53 11.00 -11.52
C VAL A 191 11.97 10.67 -11.15
N VAL A 192 12.21 10.38 -9.87
CA VAL A 192 13.53 10.01 -9.33
C VAL A 192 13.58 8.59 -8.77
N GLY A 193 12.42 7.98 -8.49
CA GLY A 193 12.35 6.64 -7.92
C GLY A 193 10.95 6.06 -7.90
N ILE A 194 10.82 4.88 -7.32
CA ILE A 194 9.55 4.21 -7.05
C ILE A 194 9.62 3.46 -5.72
N VAL A 195 8.50 3.42 -5.01
CA VAL A 195 8.31 2.55 -3.84
C VAL A 195 7.19 1.56 -4.15
N CYS A 196 7.40 0.28 -3.85
CA CYS A 196 6.41 -0.78 -3.97
C CYS A 196 6.10 -1.40 -2.60
N ARG A 197 4.96 -2.10 -2.47
CA ARG A 197 4.63 -2.85 -1.24
C ARG A 197 5.72 -3.84 -0.82
N THR A 198 6.40 -4.45 -1.79
CA THR A 198 7.52 -5.36 -1.55
C THR A 198 8.70 -4.69 -0.85
N ASP A 199 8.91 -3.39 -1.06
CA ASP A 199 10.01 -2.66 -0.43
C ASP A 199 9.72 -2.46 1.06
N LEU A 200 8.47 -2.16 1.41
CA LEU A 200 8.03 -2.14 2.82
C LEU A 200 8.18 -3.51 3.49
N LEU A 201 7.82 -4.59 2.79
CA LEU A 201 8.02 -5.95 3.33
C LEU A 201 9.50 -6.27 3.53
N ARG A 202 10.37 -5.86 2.59
CA ARG A 202 11.82 -6.03 2.73
C ARG A 202 12.37 -5.25 3.92
N LEU A 203 11.89 -4.04 4.16
CA LEU A 203 12.25 -3.23 5.32
C LEU A 203 11.89 -3.94 6.64
N LEU A 204 10.69 -4.54 6.72
CA LEU A 204 10.25 -5.28 7.91
C LEU A 204 11.09 -6.54 8.16
N VAL A 205 11.47 -7.25 7.10
CA VAL A 205 12.28 -8.48 7.20
C VAL A 205 13.75 -8.19 7.51
N SER A 206 14.31 -7.13 6.94
CA SER A 206 15.73 -6.79 7.08
C SER A 206 16.03 -6.01 8.38
N GLY A 207 14.99 -5.55 9.07
CA GLY A 207 15.09 -4.64 10.21
C GLY A 207 15.43 -3.20 9.80
N PRO A 208 15.33 -2.23 10.73
CA PRO A 208 15.62 -0.82 10.46
C PRO A 208 17.10 -0.50 10.16
N HIS A 209 18.01 -1.48 10.25
CA HIS A 209 19.42 -1.32 9.88
C HIS A 209 19.62 -1.40 8.37
N LEU A 210 19.27 -0.30 7.70
CA LEU A 210 19.42 -0.08 6.27
C LEU A 210 20.87 0.17 5.81
N GLU A 211 21.89 -0.20 6.61
CA GLU A 211 23.30 0.08 6.30
C GLU A 211 23.93 -0.89 5.28
N ARG A 212 23.18 -1.88 4.79
CA ARG A 212 23.71 -2.93 3.90
C ARG A 212 23.54 -2.68 2.40
N TRP A 213 23.14 -1.47 1.99
CA TRP A 213 22.87 -1.18 0.59
C TRP A 213 23.95 -0.24 0.01
N VAL A 214 24.99 -0.86 -0.56
CA VAL A 214 25.95 -0.30 -1.53
C VAL A 214 25.97 -1.24 -2.74
#